data_AF-A0A954PL93-F1
#
_entry.id   AF-A0A954PL93-F1
#
_cell.length_a   1.000
_cell.length_b   1.000
_cell.length_c   1.000
_cell.angle_alpha   90.00
_cell.angle_beta   90.00
_cell.angle_gamma   90.00
#
_symmetry.space_group_name_H-M   'P 1'
#
loop_
_entity.id
_entity.type
_entity.pdbx_description
1 polymer ?
#
loop_
_entity_poly.entity_id
_entity_poly.type
_entity_poly.pdbx_seq_one_letter_code
_entity_poly.pdbx_strand_id
1 'polypeptide(L)'
;MPNTHTSHAPVSVAVAVLDSSGWRLAPEVSEDIALTLLAVAGDDPSNWSDMLLLWPRHAMPAVPATAEELSLRTCSSEVIRRILGETECWVVLDLVHKRLLTGKRFEPFPRNEFLDMREDPGSGQQCPMGIYLPPWWEIVEQTELSAIDVRRATSGLAPSCNRQVLFGEPLHSDLAARILTIVHSPRWRSSDAVTNIRTRYALTVEVHRAWLMTARDDLRGQTPRDHLHGAIAWIDRLTDAQEQRALHGWPLVAVFDGVTTLEKSPMGSEEVAIYFDLCRHLINAGWNWTVESASGLGATLPPDPQVQHRLLRDHLREVQERWLDEPLEDDGPPRFILKCSRRRVPRCVNMEIVGMPERQGNEHGANCDCSWCGMLSSGAFGLSTLSLDGHHLELDNDFAFSLCDTEEEWREQLLELEELVE
;
A
#
# COMPACT_ATOMS: atom_id res chain seq x y z
N MET A 1 2.40 27.17 1.94
CA MET A 1 3.29 28.14 1.28
C MET A 1 4.56 27.40 0.93
N PRO A 2 5.00 27.35 -0.34
CA PRO A 2 6.22 26.65 -0.69
C PRO A 2 7.40 27.37 -0.01
N ASN A 3 8.18 26.63 0.78
CA ASN A 3 9.40 27.15 1.38
C ASN A 3 10.36 27.48 0.23
N THR A 4 10.51 28.76 -0.06
CA THR A 4 11.50 29.24 -1.02
C THR A 4 12.87 29.09 -0.38
N HIS A 5 13.54 27.96 -0.60
CA HIS A 5 14.95 27.78 -0.25
C HIS A 5 15.77 28.89 -0.93
N THR A 6 16.29 29.81 -0.12
CA THR A 6 17.21 30.86 -0.55
C THR A 6 18.53 30.22 -1.00
N SER A 7 19.07 30.71 -2.12
CA SER A 7 20.33 30.26 -2.72
C SER A 7 21.49 30.34 -1.70
N HIS A 8 21.75 29.21 -1.05
CA HIS A 8 22.96 28.96 -0.28
C HIS A 8 23.97 28.25 -1.18
N ALA A 9 25.27 28.43 -0.89
CA ALA A 9 26.32 27.65 -1.54
C ALA A 9 26.01 26.14 -1.38
N PRO A 10 26.34 25.29 -2.37
CA PRO A 10 26.02 23.87 -2.31
C PRO A 10 26.54 23.27 -1.00
N VAL A 11 25.61 22.79 -0.18
CA VAL A 11 25.93 22.19 1.11
C VAL A 11 26.39 20.76 0.86
N SER A 12 27.63 20.47 1.23
CA SER A 12 28.19 19.12 1.23
C SER A 12 27.67 18.38 2.46
N VAL A 13 27.08 17.21 2.24
CA VAL A 13 26.48 16.36 3.28
C VAL A 13 27.27 15.05 3.37
N ALA A 14 27.64 14.61 4.56
CA ALA A 14 28.15 13.25 4.76
C ALA A 14 26.99 12.28 5.02
N VAL A 15 26.90 11.20 4.25
CA VAL A 15 25.82 10.20 4.40
C VAL A 15 26.39 8.85 4.79
N ALA A 16 25.89 8.28 5.87
CA ALA A 16 26.20 6.93 6.30
C ALA A 16 24.94 6.05 6.30
N VAL A 17 25.10 4.78 5.88
CA VAL A 17 24.03 3.78 5.89
C VAL A 17 24.51 2.57 6.69
N LEU A 18 23.72 2.15 7.67
CA LEU A 18 23.92 0.93 8.45
C LEU A 18 22.85 -0.09 8.06
N ASP A 19 23.29 -1.26 7.60
CA ASP A 19 22.44 -2.44 7.42
C ASP A 19 23.05 -3.66 8.13
N SER A 20 22.45 -4.84 7.95
CA SER A 20 22.95 -6.10 8.53
C SER A 20 24.33 -6.52 8.02
N SER A 21 24.78 -5.97 6.88
CA SER A 21 26.10 -6.24 6.30
C SER A 21 27.17 -5.25 6.80
N GLY A 22 26.76 -4.19 7.51
CA GLY A 22 27.66 -3.22 8.13
C GLY A 22 27.45 -1.79 7.64
N TRP A 23 28.47 -0.97 7.84
CA TRP A 23 28.44 0.46 7.55
C TRP A 23 28.92 0.77 6.13
N ARG A 24 28.23 1.71 5.47
CA ARG A 24 28.63 2.35 4.23
C ARG A 24 28.67 3.86 4.41
N LEU A 25 29.59 4.52 3.72
CA LEU A 25 29.82 5.96 3.83
C LEU A 25 30.03 6.60 2.46
N ALA A 26 29.32 7.70 2.21
CA ALA A 26 29.74 8.73 1.28
C ALA A 26 30.12 9.98 2.10
N PRO A 27 31.40 10.37 2.15
CA PRO A 27 31.87 11.45 3.03
C PRO A 27 31.39 12.84 2.58
N GLU A 28 31.00 12.96 1.31
CA GLU A 28 30.60 14.20 0.66
C GLU A 28 29.67 13.85 -0.49
N VAL A 29 28.40 14.25 -0.38
CA VAL A 29 27.38 14.22 -1.42
C VAL A 29 26.63 15.55 -1.44
N SER A 30 25.91 15.83 -2.53
CA SER A 30 24.98 16.96 -2.56
C SER A 30 23.79 16.72 -1.63
N GLU A 31 23.15 17.80 -1.22
CA GLU A 31 21.89 17.76 -0.47
C GLU A 31 20.80 17.00 -1.23
N ASP A 32 20.67 17.17 -2.55
CA ASP A 32 19.69 16.43 -3.38
C ASP A 32 19.90 14.90 -3.30
N ILE A 33 21.16 14.44 -3.28
CA ILE A 33 21.47 13.01 -3.10
C ILE A 33 21.04 12.56 -1.70
N ALA A 34 21.32 13.35 -0.67
CA ALA A 34 20.90 13.02 0.70
C ALA A 34 19.38 12.94 0.79
N LEU A 35 18.65 13.93 0.28
CA LEU A 35 17.18 13.96 0.23
C LEU A 35 16.60 12.79 -0.59
N THR A 36 17.23 12.42 -1.71
CA THR A 36 16.81 11.25 -2.50
C THR A 36 16.98 9.95 -1.71
N LEU A 37 18.06 9.80 -0.94
CA LEU A 37 18.25 8.65 -0.04
C LEU A 37 17.20 8.61 1.07
N LEU A 38 16.73 9.77 1.54
CA LEU A 38 15.63 9.87 2.51
C LEU A 38 14.29 9.46 1.88
N ALA A 39 14.02 9.87 0.63
CA ALA A 39 12.84 9.44 -0.11
C ALA A 39 12.84 7.91 -0.34
N VAL A 40 14.01 7.34 -0.68
CA VAL A 40 14.22 5.89 -0.77
C VAL A 40 13.99 5.19 0.57
N ALA A 41 14.43 5.78 1.68
CA ALA A 41 14.13 5.26 3.03
C ALA A 41 12.62 5.29 3.33
N GLY A 42 11.87 6.21 2.70
CA GLY A 42 10.40 6.28 2.73
C GLY A 42 9.71 5.01 2.25
N ASP A 43 10.33 4.25 1.33
CA ASP A 43 9.81 2.96 0.84
C ASP A 43 10.10 1.77 1.80
N ASP A 44 10.65 2.03 2.99
CA ASP A 44 11.00 1.05 4.04
C ASP A 44 11.98 -0.08 3.62
N PRO A 45 13.16 0.24 3.05
CA PRO A 45 14.19 -0.75 2.73
C PRO A 45 14.71 -1.45 3.99
N SER A 46 14.97 -2.75 3.94
CA SER A 46 15.59 -3.51 5.05
C SER A 46 17.12 -3.55 5.00
N ASN A 47 17.69 -3.29 3.83
CA ASN A 47 19.13 -3.35 3.60
C ASN A 47 19.54 -2.45 2.42
N TRP A 48 20.85 -2.33 2.19
CA TRP A 48 21.36 -1.51 1.09
C TRP A 48 20.92 -2.02 -0.29
N SER A 49 20.80 -3.34 -0.50
CA SER A 49 20.35 -3.89 -1.77
C SER A 49 18.90 -3.49 -2.09
N ASP A 50 18.02 -3.44 -1.09
CA ASP A 50 16.67 -2.89 -1.25
C ASP A 50 16.73 -1.41 -1.67
N MET A 51 17.61 -0.61 -1.07
CA MET A 51 17.79 0.80 -1.45
C MET A 51 18.22 0.96 -2.90
N LEU A 52 19.13 0.12 -3.41
CA LEU A 52 19.56 0.14 -4.81
C LEU A 52 18.38 -0.15 -5.76
N LEU A 53 17.52 -1.11 -5.41
CA LEU A 53 16.33 -1.43 -6.21
C LEU A 53 15.29 -0.30 -6.17
N LEU A 54 15.18 0.42 -5.06
CA LEU A 54 14.22 1.51 -4.89
C LEU A 54 14.71 2.84 -5.46
N TRP A 55 16.02 3.02 -5.66
CA TRP A 55 16.62 4.26 -6.16
C TRP A 55 15.95 4.82 -7.43
N PRO A 56 15.69 4.03 -8.50
CA PRO A 56 15.11 4.56 -9.73
C PRO A 56 13.72 5.18 -9.57
N ARG A 57 13.00 4.86 -8.48
CA ARG A 57 11.68 5.45 -8.16
C ARG A 57 11.77 6.92 -7.75
N HIS A 58 12.91 7.31 -7.18
CA HIS A 58 13.14 8.63 -6.60
C HIS A 58 14.21 9.43 -7.36
N ALA A 59 15.04 8.76 -8.16
CA ALA A 59 16.03 9.40 -8.99
C ALA A 59 15.39 10.45 -9.92
N MET A 60 15.80 11.70 -9.74
CA MET A 60 15.51 12.84 -10.60
C MET A 60 16.81 13.28 -11.29
N PRO A 61 16.76 14.13 -12.33
CA PRO A 61 17.96 14.51 -13.07
C PRO A 61 19.08 15.17 -12.24
N ALA A 62 18.72 15.80 -11.11
CA ALA A 62 19.67 16.42 -10.19
C ALA A 62 20.59 15.41 -9.48
N VAL A 63 20.27 14.12 -9.55
CA VAL A 63 21.03 13.03 -8.92
C VAL A 63 21.42 11.96 -9.94
N PRO A 64 22.42 11.11 -9.63
CA PRO A 64 22.80 10.01 -10.51
C PRO A 64 21.63 9.09 -10.85
N ALA A 65 21.58 8.62 -12.10
CA ALA A 65 20.52 7.71 -12.55
C ALA A 65 20.58 6.35 -11.85
N THR A 66 21.76 5.96 -11.38
CA THR A 66 21.99 4.68 -10.69
C THR A 66 22.62 4.91 -9.32
N ALA A 67 22.25 4.09 -8.33
CA ALA A 67 22.75 4.25 -6.96
C ALA A 67 24.21 3.79 -6.82
N GLU A 68 24.72 3.02 -7.77
CA GLU A 68 26.13 2.60 -7.84
C GLU A 68 27.08 3.80 -7.99
N GLU A 69 26.60 4.91 -8.54
CA GLU A 69 27.37 6.15 -8.71
C GLU A 69 27.52 6.94 -7.41
N LEU A 70 26.75 6.61 -6.36
CA LEU A 70 26.74 7.35 -5.08
C LEU A 70 28.04 7.23 -4.26
N SER A 71 29.04 6.49 -4.75
CA SER A 71 30.36 6.35 -4.14
C SER A 71 30.34 5.91 -2.66
N LEU A 72 29.26 5.27 -2.21
CA LEU A 72 29.18 4.69 -0.87
C LEU A 72 30.14 3.51 -0.76
N ARG A 73 31.11 3.63 0.14
CA ARG A 73 32.10 2.58 0.42
C ARG A 73 31.87 1.94 1.78
N THR A 74 32.05 0.62 1.86
CA THR A 74 32.05 -0.09 3.14
C THR A 74 33.16 0.44 4.03
N CYS A 75 32.83 0.80 5.27
CA CYS A 75 33.76 1.39 6.23
C CYS A 75 33.59 0.73 7.61
N SER A 76 34.61 0.84 8.47
CA SER A 76 34.45 0.52 9.89
C SER A 76 33.67 1.62 10.61
N SER A 77 32.99 1.27 11.70
CA SER A 77 32.25 2.25 12.52
C SER A 77 33.15 3.37 13.06
N GLU A 78 34.43 3.10 13.33
CA GLU A 78 35.42 4.10 13.75
C GLU A 78 35.68 5.16 12.67
N VAL A 79 35.82 4.72 11.41
CA VAL A 79 36.01 5.62 10.27
C VAL A 79 34.77 6.49 10.02
N ILE A 80 33.58 5.89 10.14
CA ILE A 80 32.30 6.63 10.06
C ILE A 80 32.29 7.76 11.08
N ARG A 81 32.51 7.44 12.36
CA ARG A 81 32.46 8.42 13.44
C ARG A 81 33.47 9.54 13.25
N ARG A 82 34.68 9.22 12.82
CA ARG A 82 35.71 10.23 12.58
C ARG A 82 35.24 11.21 11.51
N ILE A 83 34.77 10.72 10.36
CA ILE A 83 34.33 11.58 9.25
C ILE A 83 33.08 12.36 9.62
N LEU A 84 32.08 11.72 10.24
CA LEU A 84 30.89 12.40 10.71
C LEU A 84 31.17 13.41 11.84
N GLY A 85 32.26 13.24 12.60
CA GLY A 85 32.69 14.21 13.62
C GLY A 85 33.50 15.38 13.06
N GLU A 86 33.99 15.28 11.82
CA GLU A 86 34.70 16.35 11.10
C GLU A 86 33.72 17.32 10.40
N THR A 87 32.44 16.95 10.27
CA THR A 87 31.37 17.79 9.68
C THR A 87 30.17 17.89 10.63
N GLU A 88 29.44 19.00 10.58
CA GLU A 88 28.17 19.14 11.31
C GLU A 88 26.94 18.87 10.42
N CYS A 89 27.14 18.72 9.10
CA CYS A 89 26.09 18.42 8.14
C CYS A 89 26.21 16.95 7.70
N TRP A 90 25.38 16.09 8.27
CA TRP A 90 25.39 14.67 7.99
C TRP A 90 24.02 14.01 8.17
N VAL A 91 23.86 12.85 7.54
CA VAL A 91 22.68 11.98 7.65
C VAL A 91 23.14 10.54 7.93
N VAL A 92 22.46 9.86 8.84
CA VAL A 92 22.63 8.43 9.11
C VAL A 92 21.30 7.70 8.90
N LEU A 93 21.32 6.72 8.00
CA LEU A 93 20.22 5.78 7.77
C LEU A 93 20.55 4.44 8.44
N ASP A 94 19.94 4.17 9.58
CA ASP A 94 20.04 2.89 10.28
C ASP A 94 18.86 2.00 9.87
N LEU A 95 19.08 1.18 8.84
CA LEU A 95 18.08 0.28 8.29
C LEU A 95 17.78 -0.90 9.24
N VAL A 96 18.72 -1.23 10.12
CA VAL A 96 18.57 -2.34 11.10
C VAL A 96 17.55 -1.96 12.16
N HIS A 97 17.64 -0.74 12.69
CA HIS A 97 16.76 -0.28 13.76
C HIS A 97 15.63 0.62 13.25
N LYS A 98 15.59 0.91 11.95
CA LYS A 98 14.64 1.83 11.30
C LYS A 98 14.73 3.21 11.94
N ARG A 99 15.94 3.78 11.93
CA ARG A 99 16.21 5.11 12.46
C ARG A 99 16.82 5.99 11.39
N LEU A 100 16.46 7.25 11.45
CA LEU A 100 17.07 8.33 10.72
C LEU A 100 17.66 9.29 11.75
N LEU A 101 18.94 9.63 11.58
CA LEU A 101 19.59 10.66 12.39
C LEU A 101 20.19 11.73 11.50
N THR A 102 20.10 12.99 11.91
CA THR A 102 20.71 14.11 11.17
C THR A 102 21.60 14.95 12.08
N GLY A 103 22.67 15.49 11.52
CA GLY A 103 23.56 16.43 12.20
C GLY A 103 22.95 17.82 12.33
N LYS A 104 23.49 18.64 13.23
CA LYS A 104 22.97 19.98 13.56
C LYS A 104 22.80 20.94 12.39
N ARG A 105 23.62 20.79 11.34
CA ARG A 105 23.57 21.67 10.17
C ARG A 105 22.79 21.10 8.99
N PHE A 106 22.24 19.90 9.12
CA PHE A 106 21.26 19.40 8.17
C PHE A 106 19.90 20.04 8.46
N GLU A 107 19.18 20.43 7.42
CA GLU A 107 17.88 21.08 7.58
C GLU A 107 16.87 20.08 8.18
N PRO A 108 16.08 20.48 9.21
CA PRO A 108 14.99 19.65 9.70
C PRO A 108 13.98 19.41 8.59
N PHE A 109 13.40 18.23 8.56
CA PHE A 109 12.35 17.92 7.60
C PHE A 109 11.23 17.10 8.25
N PRO A 110 9.95 17.46 8.05
CA PRO A 110 8.85 16.66 8.54
C PRO A 110 8.86 15.26 7.94
N ARG A 111 8.35 14.30 8.73
CA ARG A 111 8.13 12.89 8.32
C ARG A 111 7.42 12.75 6.98
N ASN A 112 6.50 13.67 6.70
CA ASN A 112 5.74 13.74 5.47
C ASN A 112 5.98 15.12 4.86
N GLU A 113 6.80 15.17 3.81
CA GLU A 113 7.08 16.41 3.09
C GLU A 113 7.08 16.17 1.59
N PHE A 114 6.78 17.23 0.85
CA PHE A 114 6.90 17.26 -0.59
C PHE A 114 7.83 18.42 -0.95
N LEU A 115 8.99 18.08 -1.52
CA LEU A 115 10.07 19.00 -1.81
C LEU A 115 10.17 19.25 -3.31
N ASP A 116 10.47 20.49 -3.69
CA ASP A 116 10.82 20.83 -5.07
C ASP A 116 12.34 20.80 -5.23
N MET A 117 12.88 19.73 -5.81
CA MET A 117 14.30 19.72 -6.21
C MET A 117 14.51 20.65 -7.41
N ARG A 118 15.61 21.41 -7.38
CA ARG A 118 15.91 22.42 -8.40
C ARG A 118 16.96 21.87 -9.36
N GLU A 119 16.58 21.70 -10.63
CA GLU A 119 17.50 21.20 -11.66
C GLU A 119 18.50 22.27 -12.12
N ASP A 120 18.14 23.55 -12.04
CA ASP A 120 19.04 24.70 -12.17
C ASP A 120 18.22 25.98 -11.90
N PRO A 121 18.81 27.08 -11.39
CA PRO A 121 18.07 28.33 -11.13
C PRO A 121 17.43 28.98 -12.38
N GLY A 122 17.70 28.46 -13.58
CA GLY A 122 17.24 29.01 -14.86
C GLY A 122 16.27 28.13 -15.68
N SER A 123 16.08 26.85 -15.35
CA SER A 123 15.23 25.96 -16.15
C SER A 123 13.72 26.16 -15.87
N GLY A 124 13.38 26.66 -14.67
CA GLY A 124 11.99 26.76 -14.21
C GLY A 124 11.31 25.40 -14.00
N GLN A 125 12.03 24.29 -14.20
CA GLN A 125 11.50 22.94 -14.06
C GLN A 125 11.57 22.51 -12.59
N GLN A 126 10.40 22.30 -11.98
CA GLN A 126 10.28 21.73 -10.64
C GLN A 126 10.37 20.21 -10.72
N CYS A 127 11.25 19.62 -9.92
CA CYS A 127 11.34 18.17 -9.76
C CYS A 127 10.74 17.79 -8.40
N PRO A 128 9.42 17.56 -8.33
CA PRO A 128 8.78 17.25 -7.07
C PRO A 128 9.23 15.89 -6.51
N MET A 129 9.54 15.85 -5.22
CA MET A 129 9.93 14.63 -4.52
C MET A 129 9.21 14.54 -3.18
N GLY A 130 8.42 13.49 -3.00
CA GLY A 130 7.80 13.16 -1.72
C GLY A 130 8.76 12.40 -0.81
N ILE A 131 8.96 12.90 0.41
CA ILE A 131 9.63 12.18 1.50
C ILE A 131 8.56 11.77 2.52
N TYR A 132 8.23 10.48 2.52
CA TYR A 132 7.19 9.90 3.38
C TYR A 132 7.76 8.76 4.22
N LEU A 133 8.38 9.11 5.35
CA LEU A 133 8.99 8.10 6.22
C LEU A 133 7.93 7.28 6.97
N PRO A 134 8.05 5.94 7.00
CA PRO A 134 7.02 5.09 7.60
C PRO A 134 6.84 5.42 9.09
N PRO A 135 5.61 5.33 9.66
CA PRO A 135 5.34 5.73 11.05
C PRO A 135 6.22 5.03 12.09
N TRP A 136 6.70 3.82 11.79
CA TRP A 136 7.60 3.05 12.63
C TRP A 136 9.08 3.40 12.47
N TRP A 137 9.46 4.43 11.72
CA TRP A 137 10.83 4.93 11.72
C TRP A 137 11.02 5.97 12.82
N GLU A 138 12.08 5.84 13.62
CA GLU A 138 12.47 6.88 14.57
C GLU A 138 13.26 7.97 13.84
N ILE A 139 12.89 9.22 14.07
CA ILE A 139 13.55 10.38 13.48
C ILE A 139 14.24 11.14 14.62
N VAL A 140 15.55 11.32 14.52
CA VAL A 140 16.39 12.01 15.51
C VAL A 140 17.14 13.15 14.83
N GLU A 141 16.52 14.31 14.78
CA GLU A 141 17.04 15.46 14.03
C GLU A 141 18.05 16.29 14.82
N GLN A 142 18.96 16.93 14.08
CA GLN A 142 19.88 17.95 14.59
C GLN A 142 20.63 17.52 15.87
N THR A 143 21.07 16.27 15.88
CA THR A 143 21.63 15.64 17.07
C THR A 143 23.17 15.62 17.05
N GLU A 144 23.75 15.32 18.21
CA GLU A 144 25.16 14.99 18.35
C GLU A 144 25.45 13.58 17.84
N LEU A 145 26.70 13.35 17.42
CA LEU A 145 27.17 12.06 16.91
C LEU A 145 26.96 10.90 17.90
N SER A 146 26.98 11.19 19.21
CA SER A 146 26.75 10.20 20.26
C SER A 146 25.36 9.53 20.20
N ALA A 147 24.38 10.16 19.55
CA ALA A 147 23.04 9.59 19.39
C ALA A 147 22.99 8.33 18.49
N ILE A 148 24.04 8.10 17.68
CA ILE A 148 24.19 6.86 16.91
C ILE A 148 24.24 5.64 17.84
N ASP A 149 24.85 5.79 19.02
CA ASP A 149 24.98 4.71 20.02
C ASP A 149 23.74 4.51 20.87
N VAL A 150 22.87 5.51 20.90
CA VAL A 150 21.65 5.45 21.70
C VAL A 150 20.70 4.47 21.03
N ARG A 151 20.28 3.46 21.78
CA ARG A 151 19.26 2.53 21.31
C ARG A 151 17.97 3.30 21.05
N ARG A 152 17.27 2.91 19.98
CA ARG A 152 15.93 3.41 19.63
C ARG A 152 15.01 3.50 20.85
N ALA A 153 14.38 4.65 21.06
CA ALA A 153 13.52 4.92 22.20
C ALA A 153 12.13 4.27 22.04
N THR A 154 11.56 4.31 20.82
CA THR A 154 10.24 3.76 20.52
C THR A 154 10.35 2.50 19.67
N SER A 155 10.00 1.33 20.20
CA SER A 155 9.96 0.09 19.41
C SER A 155 8.64 -0.04 18.65
N GLY A 156 8.39 0.84 17.67
CA GLY A 156 7.29 0.67 16.73
C GLY A 156 7.58 -0.53 15.83
N LEU A 157 6.74 -1.56 15.88
CA LEU A 157 6.79 -2.65 14.91
C LEU A 157 6.08 -2.21 13.64
N ALA A 158 6.70 -2.47 12.49
CA ALA A 158 6.03 -2.31 11.21
C ALA A 158 4.79 -3.24 11.19
N PRO A 159 3.60 -2.73 10.86
CA PRO A 159 2.45 -3.59 10.61
C PRO A 159 2.82 -4.58 9.52
N SER A 160 2.48 -5.85 9.73
CA SER A 160 2.77 -6.91 8.76
C SER A 160 1.46 -7.47 8.24
N CYS A 161 1.33 -7.54 6.92
CA CYS A 161 0.16 -8.15 6.29
C CYS A 161 0.43 -9.62 5.96
N ASN A 162 -0.51 -10.52 6.31
CA ASN A 162 -0.46 -11.93 5.93
C ASN A 162 -1.44 -12.23 4.79
N ARG A 163 -1.04 -11.87 3.56
CA ARG A 163 -1.86 -12.06 2.35
C ARG A 163 -2.22 -13.53 2.07
N GLN A 164 -1.42 -14.49 2.54
CA GLN A 164 -1.73 -15.92 2.38
C GLN A 164 -2.94 -16.36 3.21
N VAL A 165 -3.14 -15.77 4.40
CA VAL A 165 -4.33 -16.00 5.21
C VAL A 165 -5.52 -15.22 4.64
N LEU A 166 -5.29 -13.95 4.30
CA LEU A 166 -6.35 -13.06 3.85
C LEU A 166 -6.93 -13.49 2.49
N PHE A 167 -6.11 -13.84 1.50
CA PHE A 167 -6.55 -14.19 0.13
C PHE A 167 -6.48 -15.69 -0.17
N GLY A 168 -6.06 -16.53 0.76
CA GLY A 168 -5.81 -17.95 0.51
C GLY A 168 -6.85 -18.89 1.09
N GLU A 169 -6.46 -20.16 1.19
CA GLU A 169 -7.27 -21.25 1.74
C GLU A 169 -7.93 -20.93 3.10
N PRO A 170 -7.27 -20.23 4.06
CA PRO A 170 -7.91 -19.89 5.32
C PRO A 170 -9.18 -19.06 5.17
N LEU A 171 -9.21 -18.08 4.26
CA LEU A 171 -10.40 -17.30 3.92
C LEU A 171 -11.51 -18.23 3.38
N HIS A 172 -11.20 -19.02 2.34
CA HIS A 172 -12.20 -19.90 1.71
C HIS A 172 -12.80 -20.88 2.69
N SER A 173 -11.96 -21.50 3.53
CA SER A 173 -12.36 -22.48 4.52
C SER A 173 -13.27 -21.88 5.59
N ASP A 174 -12.94 -20.68 6.08
CA ASP A 174 -13.72 -20.00 7.12
C ASP A 174 -15.07 -19.51 6.59
N LEU A 175 -15.08 -18.87 5.41
CA LEU A 175 -16.32 -18.44 4.76
C LEU A 175 -17.24 -19.62 4.47
N ALA A 176 -16.72 -20.74 3.94
CA ALA A 176 -17.50 -21.95 3.69
C ALA A 176 -18.14 -22.49 4.98
N ALA A 177 -17.39 -22.52 6.09
CA ALA A 177 -17.91 -22.98 7.38
C ALA A 177 -19.04 -22.08 7.92
N ARG A 178 -18.88 -20.75 7.84
CA ARG A 178 -19.90 -19.79 8.29
C ARG A 178 -21.16 -19.85 7.45
N ILE A 179 -21.00 -19.91 6.12
CA ILE A 179 -22.09 -20.04 5.16
C ILE A 179 -22.92 -21.29 5.45
N LEU A 180 -22.27 -22.45 5.55
CA LEU A 180 -22.96 -23.72 5.84
C LEU A 180 -23.61 -23.70 7.23
N THR A 181 -22.98 -23.08 8.23
CA THR A 181 -23.58 -22.93 9.57
C THR A 181 -24.91 -22.17 9.49
N ILE A 182 -24.94 -21.06 8.77
CA ILE A 182 -26.16 -20.26 8.58
C ILE A 182 -27.20 -21.05 7.79
N VAL A 183 -26.83 -21.66 6.67
CA VAL A 183 -27.76 -22.43 5.81
C VAL A 183 -28.41 -23.60 6.54
N HIS A 184 -27.66 -24.27 7.43
CA HIS A 184 -28.22 -25.34 8.25
C HIS A 184 -29.05 -24.85 9.44
N SER A 185 -28.98 -23.57 9.79
CA SER A 185 -29.69 -23.00 10.94
C SER A 185 -31.21 -22.89 10.69
N PRO A 186 -32.03 -22.89 11.76
CA PRO A 186 -33.45 -22.59 11.65
C PRO A 186 -33.72 -21.22 11.02
N ARG A 187 -32.86 -20.22 11.31
CA ARG A 187 -32.98 -18.85 10.83
C ARG A 187 -33.02 -18.77 9.30
N TRP A 188 -32.12 -19.50 8.62
CA TRP A 188 -32.14 -19.57 7.16
C TRP A 188 -33.43 -20.21 6.64
N ARG A 189 -33.83 -21.35 7.21
CA ARG A 189 -35.01 -22.11 6.76
C ARG A 189 -36.33 -21.36 6.98
N SER A 190 -36.42 -20.54 8.03
CA SER A 190 -37.59 -19.71 8.31
C SER A 190 -37.58 -18.38 7.56
N SER A 191 -36.47 -18.02 6.92
CA SER A 191 -36.33 -16.78 6.17
C SER A 191 -36.71 -16.97 4.69
N ASP A 192 -36.93 -15.86 4.00
CA ASP A 192 -37.05 -15.80 2.55
C ASP A 192 -35.69 -15.65 1.86
N ALA A 193 -34.56 -15.90 2.55
CA ALA A 193 -33.22 -15.73 1.99
C ALA A 193 -32.98 -16.54 0.71
N VAL A 194 -33.69 -17.65 0.50
CA VAL A 194 -33.59 -18.43 -0.75
C VAL A 194 -34.06 -17.61 -1.97
N THR A 195 -35.03 -16.72 -1.83
CA THR A 195 -35.64 -15.97 -2.93
C THR A 195 -35.49 -14.45 -2.83
N ASN A 196 -35.14 -13.93 -1.65
CA ASN A 196 -35.03 -12.50 -1.38
C ASN A 196 -33.58 -12.07 -1.15
N ILE A 197 -33.07 -11.26 -2.08
CA ILE A 197 -31.70 -10.72 -2.04
C ILE A 197 -31.44 -9.82 -0.83
N ARG A 198 -32.45 -9.06 -0.35
CA ARG A 198 -32.28 -8.17 0.81
C ARG A 198 -32.05 -8.97 2.09
N THR A 199 -32.73 -10.10 2.24
CA THR A 199 -32.54 -10.98 3.39
C THR A 199 -31.17 -11.64 3.35
N ARG A 200 -30.68 -12.02 2.15
CA ARG A 200 -29.29 -12.49 1.99
C ARG A 200 -28.29 -11.40 2.33
N TYR A 201 -28.55 -10.15 1.97
CA TYR A 201 -27.64 -9.03 2.24
C TYR A 201 -27.30 -8.91 3.73
N ALA A 202 -28.30 -8.93 4.62
CA ALA A 202 -28.07 -8.88 6.06
C ALA A 202 -27.22 -10.06 6.57
N LEU A 203 -27.40 -11.26 6.00
CA LEU A 203 -26.58 -12.43 6.31
C LEU A 203 -25.16 -12.31 5.74
N THR A 204 -24.99 -11.69 4.58
CA THR A 204 -23.68 -11.37 4.00
C THR A 204 -22.91 -10.42 4.92
N VAL A 205 -23.56 -9.34 5.41
CA VAL A 205 -23.00 -8.41 6.42
C VAL A 205 -22.54 -9.17 7.65
N GLU A 206 -23.38 -10.04 8.20
CA GLU A 206 -23.03 -10.85 9.38
C GLU A 206 -21.82 -11.76 9.15
N VAL A 207 -21.78 -12.50 8.03
CA VAL A 207 -20.65 -13.40 7.72
C VAL A 207 -19.37 -12.60 7.53
N HIS A 208 -19.43 -11.49 6.78
CA HIS A 208 -18.25 -10.68 6.48
C HIS A 208 -17.69 -10.01 7.74
N ARG A 209 -18.54 -9.36 8.55
CA ARG A 209 -18.16 -8.79 9.85
C ARG A 209 -17.51 -9.86 10.73
N ALA A 210 -18.11 -11.04 10.80
CA ALA A 210 -17.61 -12.09 11.66
C ALA A 210 -16.26 -12.63 11.17
N TRP A 211 -16.00 -12.69 9.86
CA TRP A 211 -14.65 -12.96 9.34
C TRP A 211 -13.67 -11.88 9.80
N LEU A 212 -13.96 -10.60 9.54
CA LEU A 212 -13.04 -9.49 9.78
C LEU A 212 -12.72 -9.24 11.26
N MET A 213 -13.68 -9.47 12.14
CA MET A 213 -13.58 -9.12 13.57
C MET A 213 -13.30 -10.32 14.49
N THR A 214 -13.16 -11.54 13.95
CA THR A 214 -12.79 -12.71 14.76
C THR A 214 -11.27 -12.83 14.83
N ALA A 215 -10.70 -12.82 16.03
CA ALA A 215 -9.29 -13.11 16.26
C ALA A 215 -8.93 -14.54 15.81
N ARG A 216 -7.74 -14.71 15.21
CA ARG A 216 -7.33 -16.00 14.64
C ARG A 216 -5.93 -16.44 15.06
N ASP A 217 -5.76 -17.73 15.30
CA ASP A 217 -4.47 -18.32 15.67
C ASP A 217 -3.42 -18.21 14.55
N ASP A 218 -3.85 -18.37 13.28
CA ASP A 218 -3.01 -18.20 12.09
C ASP A 218 -2.58 -16.74 11.85
N LEU A 219 -3.20 -15.80 12.56
CA LEU A 219 -2.86 -14.37 12.68
C LEU A 219 -2.35 -14.01 14.08
N ARG A 220 -1.86 -14.98 14.86
CA ARG A 220 -1.27 -14.77 16.21
C ARG A 220 -2.23 -14.08 17.18
N GLY A 221 -3.53 -14.37 17.07
CA GLY A 221 -4.59 -13.79 17.90
C GLY A 221 -5.07 -12.42 17.42
N GLN A 222 -4.57 -11.90 16.30
CA GLN A 222 -5.09 -10.70 15.66
C GLN A 222 -6.30 -11.03 14.77
N THR A 223 -7.10 -10.02 14.47
CA THR A 223 -8.22 -10.13 13.54
C THR A 223 -7.74 -9.91 12.10
N PRO A 224 -8.44 -10.42 11.06
CA PRO A 224 -8.13 -10.05 9.69
C PRO A 224 -8.11 -8.53 9.47
N ARG A 225 -9.02 -7.78 10.12
CA ARG A 225 -9.04 -6.32 10.05
C ARG A 225 -7.73 -5.70 10.53
N ASP A 226 -7.16 -6.16 11.64
CA ASP A 226 -5.87 -5.65 12.14
C ASP A 226 -4.71 -5.81 11.13
N HIS A 227 -4.82 -6.76 10.19
CA HIS A 227 -3.83 -6.97 9.12
C HIS A 227 -4.11 -6.17 7.85
N LEU A 228 -5.34 -5.71 7.64
CA LEU A 228 -5.71 -4.80 6.55
C LEU A 228 -5.32 -3.35 6.89
N HIS A 229 -5.41 -3.01 8.18
CA HIS A 229 -5.16 -1.68 8.71
C HIS A 229 -3.77 -1.56 9.34
N GLY A 230 -3.28 -0.34 9.53
CA GLY A 230 -2.03 -0.07 10.26
C GLY A 230 -1.03 0.83 9.56
N ALA A 231 -1.17 1.06 8.25
CA ALA A 231 -0.40 2.09 7.54
C ALA A 231 -1.02 2.52 6.19
N ILE A 232 -2.35 2.45 6.05
CA ILE A 232 -3.06 2.77 4.79
C ILE A 232 -2.63 4.13 4.25
N ALA A 233 -2.74 5.18 5.09
CA ALA A 233 -2.38 6.54 4.71
C ALA A 233 -0.90 6.71 4.32
N TRP A 234 0.01 5.86 4.81
CA TRP A 234 1.42 5.90 4.38
C TRP A 234 1.61 5.24 3.01
N ILE A 235 0.98 4.08 2.76
CA ILE A 235 1.02 3.45 1.43
C ILE A 235 0.40 4.37 0.38
N ASP A 236 -0.73 5.00 0.70
CA ASP A 236 -1.43 5.91 -0.22
C ASP A 236 -0.53 7.10 -0.57
N ARG A 237 0.14 7.72 0.42
CA ARG A 237 1.12 8.79 0.16
C ARG A 237 2.28 8.36 -0.75
N LEU A 238 2.75 7.11 -0.65
CA LEU A 238 3.80 6.60 -1.55
C LEU A 238 3.28 6.43 -2.98
N THR A 239 2.01 6.05 -3.14
CA THR A 239 1.33 5.97 -4.44
C THR A 239 1.14 7.37 -5.03
N ASP A 240 0.64 8.31 -4.23
CA ASP A 240 0.46 9.72 -4.60
C ASP A 240 1.79 10.35 -5.03
N ALA A 241 2.90 10.01 -4.37
CA ALA A 241 4.23 10.48 -4.77
C ALA A 241 4.58 10.10 -6.21
N GLN A 242 4.23 8.88 -6.64
CA GLN A 242 4.43 8.42 -8.01
C GLN A 242 3.46 9.08 -8.98
N GLU A 243 2.22 9.32 -8.57
CA GLU A 243 1.26 10.10 -9.37
C GLU A 243 1.77 11.52 -9.63
N GLN A 244 2.22 12.22 -8.59
CA GLN A 244 2.78 13.57 -8.74
C GLN A 244 4.03 13.57 -9.63
N ARG A 245 4.90 12.57 -9.46
CA ARG A 245 6.05 12.37 -10.36
C ARG A 245 5.58 12.28 -11.83
N ALA A 246 4.56 11.47 -12.11
CA ALA A 246 4.00 11.31 -13.45
C ALA A 246 3.33 12.58 -14.00
N LEU A 247 2.63 13.33 -13.16
CA LEU A 247 2.03 14.63 -13.54
C LEU A 247 3.09 15.65 -14.00
N HIS A 248 4.32 15.51 -13.50
CA HIS A 248 5.47 16.33 -13.90
C HIS A 248 6.28 15.73 -15.07
N GLY A 249 5.74 14.73 -15.77
CA GLY A 249 6.32 14.17 -16.99
C GLY A 249 7.39 13.12 -16.76
N TRP A 250 7.60 12.68 -15.52
CA TRP A 250 8.55 11.62 -15.18
C TRP A 250 7.89 10.24 -15.29
N PRO A 251 8.68 9.17 -15.52
CA PRO A 251 8.12 7.82 -15.58
C PRO A 251 7.58 7.38 -14.22
N LEU A 252 6.48 6.65 -14.24
CA LEU A 252 6.04 5.82 -13.12
C LEU A 252 6.99 4.64 -12.97
N VAL A 253 7.46 4.40 -11.76
CA VAL A 253 8.37 3.29 -11.48
C VAL A 253 7.79 2.47 -10.36
N ALA A 254 7.50 1.19 -10.61
CA ALA A 254 6.98 0.27 -9.60
C ALA A 254 8.06 -0.14 -8.58
N VAL A 255 7.65 -0.54 -7.38
CA VAL A 255 8.55 -1.28 -6.47
C VAL A 255 8.91 -2.63 -7.11
N PHE A 256 10.19 -3.01 -7.15
CA PHE A 256 10.61 -4.27 -7.77
C PHE A 256 10.40 -5.49 -6.84
N ASP A 257 10.18 -6.69 -7.41
CA ASP A 257 9.92 -7.92 -6.64
C ASP A 257 11.04 -8.32 -5.68
N GLY A 258 12.26 -7.85 -5.95
CA GLY A 258 13.44 -8.15 -5.13
C GLY A 258 13.48 -7.40 -3.79
N VAL A 259 12.59 -6.44 -3.55
CA VAL A 259 12.56 -5.68 -2.30
C VAL A 259 12.06 -6.56 -1.16
N THR A 260 12.90 -6.74 -0.14
CA THR A 260 12.71 -7.71 0.95
C THR A 260 11.40 -7.52 1.72
N THR A 261 10.93 -6.28 1.86
CA THR A 261 9.74 -5.93 2.66
C THR A 261 8.43 -6.03 1.88
N LEU A 262 8.48 -6.18 0.55
CA LEU A 262 7.32 -6.00 -0.32
C LEU A 262 6.17 -6.97 0.02
N GLU A 263 6.47 -8.26 0.17
CA GLU A 263 5.46 -9.31 0.38
C GLU A 263 4.62 -9.09 1.65
N LYS A 264 5.25 -8.59 2.72
CA LYS A 264 4.65 -8.41 4.05
C LYS A 264 4.26 -6.98 4.35
N SER A 265 4.46 -6.07 3.39
CA SER A 265 4.16 -4.66 3.56
C SER A 265 2.67 -4.43 3.86
N PRO A 266 2.32 -3.37 4.61
CA PRO A 266 0.94 -2.93 4.79
C PRO A 266 0.18 -2.77 3.47
N MET A 267 -1.15 -2.76 3.55
CA MET A 267 -2.01 -2.48 2.40
C MET A 267 -2.28 -0.98 2.27
N GLY A 268 -2.50 -0.53 1.03
CA GLY A 268 -3.11 0.78 0.75
C GLY A 268 -4.62 0.67 0.65
N SER A 269 -5.31 1.80 0.56
CA SER A 269 -6.78 1.86 0.55
C SER A 269 -7.39 1.05 -0.59
N GLU A 270 -6.82 1.10 -1.80
CA GLU A 270 -7.31 0.30 -2.93
C GLU A 270 -7.22 -1.22 -2.69
N GLU A 271 -6.11 -1.72 -2.13
CA GLU A 271 -5.99 -3.16 -1.83
C GLU A 271 -7.00 -3.58 -0.76
N VAL A 272 -7.26 -2.71 0.21
CA VAL A 272 -8.31 -2.91 1.22
C VAL A 272 -9.68 -2.94 0.53
N ALA A 273 -10.06 -1.94 -0.26
CA ALA A 273 -11.35 -1.92 -0.96
C ALA A 273 -11.60 -3.19 -1.80
N ILE A 274 -10.61 -3.60 -2.61
CA ILE A 274 -10.68 -4.83 -3.40
C ILE A 274 -10.82 -6.08 -2.51
N TYR A 275 -10.17 -6.11 -1.35
CA TYR A 275 -10.30 -7.22 -0.42
C TYR A 275 -11.72 -7.37 0.13
N PHE A 276 -12.35 -6.25 0.48
CA PHE A 276 -13.73 -6.23 0.94
C PHE A 276 -14.68 -6.71 -0.15
N ASP A 277 -14.51 -6.24 -1.39
CA ASP A 277 -15.31 -6.66 -2.54
C ASP A 277 -15.14 -8.15 -2.84
N LEU A 278 -13.92 -8.67 -2.77
CA LEU A 278 -13.66 -10.10 -2.89
C LEU A 278 -14.47 -10.88 -1.86
N CYS A 279 -14.42 -10.49 -0.58
CA CYS A 279 -15.17 -11.18 0.47
C CYS A 279 -16.67 -11.17 0.18
N ARG A 280 -17.23 -10.03 -0.24
CA ARG A 280 -18.66 -9.92 -0.61
C ARG A 280 -19.01 -10.81 -1.80
N HIS A 281 -18.16 -10.82 -2.82
CA HIS A 281 -18.32 -11.65 -4.02
C HIS A 281 -18.33 -13.15 -3.66
N LEU A 282 -17.36 -13.60 -2.84
CA LEU A 282 -17.27 -14.99 -2.40
C LEU A 282 -18.45 -15.41 -1.53
N ILE A 283 -18.88 -14.57 -0.58
CA ILE A 283 -20.05 -14.88 0.25
C ILE A 283 -21.30 -15.01 -0.61
N ASN A 284 -21.51 -14.10 -1.56
CA ASN A 284 -22.64 -14.16 -2.48
C ASN A 284 -22.60 -15.43 -3.37
N ALA A 285 -21.43 -15.78 -3.90
CA ALA A 285 -21.25 -17.02 -4.66
C ALA A 285 -21.57 -18.25 -3.81
N GLY A 286 -21.14 -18.28 -2.55
CA GLY A 286 -21.48 -19.35 -1.62
C GLY A 286 -22.98 -19.45 -1.35
N TRP A 287 -23.70 -18.33 -1.21
CA TRP A 287 -25.16 -18.36 -1.13
C TRP A 287 -25.79 -18.98 -2.38
N ASN A 288 -25.38 -18.56 -3.56
CA ASN A 288 -25.91 -19.09 -4.82
C ASN A 288 -25.65 -20.59 -4.95
N TRP A 289 -24.44 -21.04 -4.64
CA TRP A 289 -24.09 -22.47 -4.63
C TRP A 289 -25.02 -23.28 -3.70
N THR A 290 -25.31 -22.77 -2.50
CA THR A 290 -26.22 -23.46 -1.56
C THR A 290 -27.68 -23.45 -2.04
N VAL A 291 -28.15 -22.37 -2.66
CA VAL A 291 -29.51 -22.25 -3.20
C VAL A 291 -29.71 -23.17 -4.41
N GLU A 292 -28.75 -23.23 -5.33
CA GLU A 292 -28.78 -24.12 -6.49
C GLU A 292 -28.80 -25.60 -6.06
N SER A 293 -27.97 -25.94 -5.06
CA SER A 293 -27.92 -27.29 -4.49
C SER A 293 -29.19 -27.66 -3.71
N ALA A 294 -29.91 -26.68 -3.15
CA ALA A 294 -31.18 -26.89 -2.47
C ALA A 294 -32.38 -26.98 -3.43
N SER A 295 -32.32 -26.33 -4.60
CA SER A 295 -33.45 -26.20 -5.53
C SER A 295 -33.64 -27.39 -6.48
N GLY A 296 -32.85 -28.46 -6.33
CA GLY A 296 -33.07 -29.72 -7.05
C GLY A 296 -32.76 -29.69 -8.54
N LEU A 297 -32.02 -28.69 -9.03
CA LEU A 297 -31.61 -28.58 -10.44
C LEU A 297 -30.47 -29.55 -10.85
N GLY A 298 -30.07 -30.48 -9.97
CA GLY A 298 -29.25 -31.65 -10.38
C GLY A 298 -28.35 -32.29 -9.33
N ALA A 299 -28.02 -31.62 -8.22
CA ALA A 299 -27.18 -32.18 -7.17
C ALA A 299 -27.80 -31.93 -5.78
N THR A 300 -28.16 -33.00 -5.08
CA THR A 300 -28.46 -32.91 -3.64
C THR A 300 -27.15 -32.68 -2.89
N LEU A 301 -27.12 -31.71 -1.96
CA LEU A 301 -25.96 -31.53 -1.08
C LEU A 301 -25.57 -32.87 -0.45
N PRO A 302 -24.29 -33.26 -0.48
CA PRO A 302 -23.84 -34.49 0.18
C PRO A 302 -24.27 -34.48 1.65
N PRO A 303 -24.73 -35.61 2.22
CA PRO A 303 -25.21 -35.62 3.61
C PRO A 303 -24.09 -35.37 4.63
N ASP A 304 -22.83 -35.58 4.26
CA ASP A 304 -21.67 -35.36 5.13
C ASP A 304 -21.27 -33.86 5.16
N PRO A 305 -21.36 -33.18 6.31
CA PRO A 305 -20.96 -31.78 6.46
C PRO A 305 -19.51 -31.50 6.07
N GLN A 306 -18.59 -32.46 6.27
CA GLN A 306 -17.19 -32.30 5.91
C GLN A 306 -16.99 -32.35 4.39
N VAL A 307 -17.80 -33.15 3.69
CA VAL A 307 -17.79 -33.16 2.22
C VAL A 307 -18.36 -31.85 1.68
N GLN A 308 -19.47 -31.37 2.24
CA GLN A 308 -20.05 -30.08 1.84
C GLN A 308 -19.06 -28.91 2.03
N HIS A 309 -18.39 -28.87 3.19
CA HIS A 309 -17.38 -27.85 3.49
C HIS A 309 -16.26 -27.84 2.45
N ARG A 310 -15.67 -29.00 2.14
CA ARG A 310 -14.61 -29.10 1.12
C ARG A 310 -15.09 -28.66 -0.26
N LEU A 311 -16.26 -29.10 -0.70
CA LEU A 311 -16.80 -28.75 -2.01
C LEU A 311 -17.08 -27.24 -2.12
N LEU A 312 -17.70 -26.64 -1.11
CA LEU A 312 -17.98 -25.20 -1.10
C LEU A 312 -16.66 -24.41 -1.07
N ARG A 313 -15.71 -24.80 -0.22
CA ARG A 313 -14.39 -24.16 -0.17
C ARG A 313 -13.68 -24.21 -1.52
N ASP A 314 -13.64 -25.36 -2.17
CA ASP A 314 -13.02 -25.50 -3.50
C ASP A 314 -13.72 -24.65 -4.55
N HIS A 315 -15.06 -24.56 -4.50
CA HIS A 315 -15.85 -23.66 -5.33
C HIS A 315 -15.51 -22.18 -5.09
N LEU A 316 -15.40 -21.74 -3.83
CA LEU A 316 -15.03 -20.36 -3.49
C LEU A 316 -13.64 -20.00 -4.02
N ARG A 317 -12.67 -20.93 -3.95
CA ARG A 317 -11.34 -20.73 -4.53
C ARG A 317 -11.41 -20.53 -6.05
N GLU A 318 -12.19 -21.35 -6.76
CA GLU A 318 -12.37 -21.22 -8.22
C GLU A 318 -13.06 -19.90 -8.60
N VAL A 319 -14.05 -19.47 -7.81
CA VAL A 319 -14.72 -18.18 -7.98
C VAL A 319 -13.73 -17.03 -7.79
N GLN A 320 -12.89 -17.08 -6.76
CA GLN A 320 -11.85 -16.06 -6.54
C GLN A 320 -10.91 -15.95 -7.74
N GLU A 321 -10.35 -17.07 -8.22
CA GLU A 321 -9.39 -17.01 -9.33
C GLU A 321 -10.01 -16.42 -10.59
N ARG A 322 -11.28 -16.77 -10.88
CA ARG A 322 -12.01 -16.18 -11.99
C ARG A 322 -12.24 -14.68 -11.79
N TRP A 323 -12.74 -14.29 -10.61
CA TRP A 323 -13.02 -12.89 -10.30
C TRP A 323 -11.76 -12.01 -10.35
N LEU A 324 -10.60 -12.54 -9.95
CA LEU A 324 -9.33 -11.83 -10.03
C LEU A 324 -8.90 -11.51 -11.48
N ASP A 325 -9.34 -12.32 -12.44
CA ASP A 325 -8.96 -12.20 -13.85
C ASP A 325 -10.03 -11.48 -14.71
N GLU A 326 -11.26 -11.34 -14.20
CA GLU A 326 -12.35 -10.63 -14.88
C GLU A 326 -12.29 -9.12 -14.58
N PRO A 327 -12.40 -8.24 -15.59
CA PRO A 327 -12.52 -6.80 -15.38
C PRO A 327 -13.71 -6.43 -14.48
N LEU A 328 -13.52 -5.44 -13.62
CA LEU A 328 -14.62 -4.81 -12.88
C LEU A 328 -15.40 -3.87 -13.80
N GLU A 329 -16.61 -3.49 -13.40
CA GLU A 329 -17.40 -2.50 -14.16
C GLU A 329 -16.61 -1.18 -14.28
N ASP A 330 -16.28 -0.81 -15.51
CA ASP A 330 -15.47 0.37 -15.86
C ASP A 330 -14.01 0.37 -15.34
N ASP A 331 -13.51 -0.78 -14.87
CA ASP A 331 -12.19 -0.89 -14.26
C ASP A 331 -11.39 -2.11 -14.74
N GLY A 332 -10.10 -2.14 -14.39
CA GLY A 332 -9.22 -3.28 -14.70
C GLY A 332 -9.57 -4.54 -13.89
N PRO A 333 -8.97 -5.68 -14.25
CA PRO A 333 -9.11 -6.90 -13.45
C PRO A 333 -8.52 -6.68 -12.04
N PRO A 334 -9.17 -7.18 -10.96
CA PRO A 334 -8.70 -7.00 -9.59
C PRO A 334 -7.24 -7.43 -9.37
N ARG A 335 -6.75 -8.46 -10.09
CA ARG A 335 -5.34 -8.88 -10.02
C ARG A 335 -4.38 -7.75 -10.41
N PHE A 336 -4.73 -6.96 -11.42
CA PHE A 336 -3.91 -5.81 -11.83
C PHE A 336 -4.01 -4.68 -10.80
N ILE A 337 -5.19 -4.38 -10.28
CA ILE A 337 -5.40 -3.38 -9.22
C ILE A 337 -4.56 -3.70 -7.98
N LEU A 338 -4.65 -4.95 -7.50
CA LEU A 338 -3.84 -5.45 -6.38
C LEU A 338 -2.34 -5.34 -6.68
N LYS A 339 -1.92 -5.59 -7.92
CA LYS A 339 -0.52 -5.47 -8.32
C LYS A 339 -0.07 -4.01 -8.24
N CYS A 340 -0.82 -3.06 -8.78
CA CYS A 340 -0.51 -1.63 -8.70
C CYS A 340 -0.41 -1.15 -7.25
N SER A 341 -1.42 -1.46 -6.42
CA SER A 341 -1.44 -1.07 -5.00
C SER A 341 -0.23 -1.62 -4.24
N ARG A 342 0.07 -2.93 -4.37
CA ARG A 342 1.25 -3.55 -3.75
C ARG A 342 2.56 -2.96 -4.24
N ARG A 343 2.62 -2.53 -5.50
CA ARG A 343 3.78 -1.93 -6.14
C ARG A 343 3.86 -0.42 -5.94
N ARG A 344 2.93 0.16 -5.17
CA ARG A 344 2.87 1.57 -4.77
C ARG A 344 2.96 2.50 -5.99
N VAL A 345 2.11 2.23 -6.97
CA VAL A 345 1.97 3.01 -8.19
C VAL A 345 0.49 3.20 -8.50
N PRO A 346 0.09 4.39 -8.98
CA PRO A 346 -1.28 4.63 -9.37
C PRO A 346 -1.67 3.78 -10.58
N ARG A 347 -2.97 3.51 -10.72
CA ARG A 347 -3.50 2.88 -11.94
C ARG A 347 -3.68 3.95 -13.00
N CYS A 348 -2.79 3.95 -13.98
CA CYS A 348 -2.82 4.94 -15.06
C CYS A 348 -3.25 4.30 -16.37
N VAL A 349 -4.26 4.89 -17.02
CA VAL A 349 -4.79 4.41 -18.29
C VAL A 349 -3.75 4.59 -19.39
N ASN A 350 -3.42 3.50 -20.10
CA ASN A 350 -2.48 3.48 -21.24
C ASN A 350 -1.05 3.98 -20.94
N MET A 351 -0.66 4.12 -19.66
CA MET A 351 0.69 4.55 -19.30
C MET A 351 1.61 3.33 -19.09
N GLU A 352 2.87 3.48 -19.48
CA GLU A 352 3.90 2.51 -19.13
C GLU A 352 4.34 2.71 -17.68
N ILE A 353 4.41 1.61 -16.93
CA ILE A 353 4.93 1.57 -15.56
C ILE A 353 6.25 0.79 -15.60
N VAL A 354 7.36 1.46 -15.31
CA VAL A 354 8.67 0.82 -15.28
C VAL A 354 8.67 -0.26 -14.21
N GLY A 355 9.06 -1.49 -14.59
CA GLY A 355 9.03 -2.66 -13.71
C GLY A 355 7.71 -3.46 -13.74
N MET A 356 6.73 -3.05 -14.56
CA MET A 356 5.49 -3.81 -14.78
C MET A 356 5.23 -3.98 -16.29
N PRO A 357 5.14 -5.22 -16.81
CA PRO A 357 4.86 -5.45 -18.23
C PRO A 357 3.39 -5.19 -18.62
N GLU A 358 2.47 -5.32 -17.68
CA GLU A 358 1.03 -5.10 -17.90
C GLU A 358 0.68 -3.61 -17.89
N ARG A 359 -0.38 -3.24 -18.60
CA ARG A 359 -0.91 -1.87 -18.64
C ARG A 359 -2.41 -1.90 -18.40
N GLN A 360 -2.94 -0.88 -17.76
CA GLN A 360 -4.38 -0.66 -17.69
C GLN A 360 -4.89 -0.33 -19.09
N GLY A 361 -5.73 -1.20 -19.64
CA GLY A 361 -6.43 -0.93 -20.89
C GLY A 361 -7.56 0.09 -20.68
N ASN A 362 -7.89 0.84 -21.74
CA ASN A 362 -9.11 1.62 -21.79
C ASN A 362 -10.19 0.82 -22.53
N GLU A 363 -10.97 0.00 -21.81
CA GLU A 363 -12.02 -0.82 -22.44
C GLU A 363 -13.14 0.05 -23.04
N HIS A 364 -13.41 1.21 -22.45
CA HIS A 364 -14.39 2.17 -22.96
C HIS A 364 -13.99 2.75 -24.32
N GLY A 365 -12.69 2.94 -24.57
CA GLY A 365 -12.15 3.47 -25.82
C GLY A 365 -12.22 2.51 -27.00
N ALA A 366 -12.27 1.19 -26.76
CA ALA A 366 -12.28 0.21 -27.84
C ALA A 366 -13.65 0.03 -28.51
N ASN A 367 -14.74 0.35 -27.80
CA ASN A 367 -16.12 0.09 -28.25
C ASN A 367 -16.96 1.36 -28.46
N CYS A 368 -16.42 2.56 -28.22
CA CYS A 368 -17.13 3.82 -28.38
C CYS A 368 -16.42 4.77 -29.36
N ASP A 369 -16.95 4.92 -30.57
CA ASP A 369 -16.45 5.82 -31.62
C ASP A 369 -16.79 7.31 -31.38
N CYS A 370 -16.88 7.76 -30.13
CA CYS A 370 -17.15 9.18 -29.84
C CYS A 370 -15.86 9.99 -29.70
N SER A 371 -15.93 11.28 -30.06
CA SER A 371 -14.77 12.19 -30.02
C SER A 371 -14.16 12.32 -28.62
N TRP A 372 -14.96 12.16 -27.56
CA TRP A 372 -14.50 12.16 -26.18
C TRP A 372 -13.63 10.94 -25.85
N CYS A 373 -14.05 9.73 -26.25
CA CYS A 373 -13.26 8.51 -26.09
C CYS A 373 -11.97 8.57 -26.92
N GLY A 374 -12.02 9.14 -28.13
CA GLY A 374 -10.84 9.42 -28.93
C GLY A 374 -9.84 10.33 -28.22
N MET A 375 -10.32 11.45 -27.66
CA MET A 375 -9.48 12.39 -26.89
C MET A 375 -8.92 11.79 -25.59
N LEU A 376 -9.70 10.97 -24.88
CA LEU A 376 -9.25 10.26 -23.69
C LEU A 376 -8.16 9.23 -24.03
N SER A 377 -8.38 8.43 -25.08
CA SER A 377 -7.42 7.43 -25.55
C SER A 377 -6.12 8.05 -26.08
N SER A 378 -6.20 9.24 -26.66
CA SER A 378 -5.03 9.98 -27.17
C SER A 378 -4.25 10.73 -26.08
N GLY A 379 -4.68 10.67 -24.82
CA GLY A 379 -4.07 11.42 -23.72
C GLY A 379 -4.28 12.94 -23.80
N ALA A 380 -5.29 13.42 -24.54
CA ALA A 380 -5.53 14.85 -24.71
C ALA A 380 -5.94 15.56 -23.40
N PHE A 381 -6.42 14.81 -22.41
CA PHE A 381 -6.77 15.29 -21.07
C PHE A 381 -5.61 15.17 -20.07
N GLY A 382 -4.41 14.78 -20.52
CA GLY A 382 -3.27 14.52 -19.65
C GLY A 382 -3.35 13.16 -18.98
N LEU A 383 -2.61 13.01 -17.87
CA LEU A 383 -2.59 11.79 -17.08
C LEU A 383 -3.98 11.53 -16.50
N SER A 384 -4.52 10.33 -16.73
CA SER A 384 -5.75 9.85 -16.11
C SER A 384 -5.40 8.73 -15.13
N THR A 385 -5.54 9.02 -13.85
CA THR A 385 -5.40 8.08 -12.75
C THR A 385 -6.77 7.56 -12.34
N LEU A 386 -6.84 6.27 -12.02
CA LEU A 386 -8.03 5.62 -11.50
C LEU A 386 -7.73 5.24 -10.05
N SER A 387 -8.67 5.54 -9.15
CA SER A 387 -8.56 5.22 -7.73
C SER A 387 -9.88 4.65 -7.22
N LEU A 388 -9.81 3.58 -6.42
CA LEU A 388 -10.93 3.13 -5.60
C LEU A 388 -10.86 3.82 -4.25
N ASP A 389 -11.82 4.70 -3.96
CA ASP A 389 -11.87 5.47 -2.71
C ASP A 389 -12.48 4.68 -1.54
N GLY A 390 -13.08 3.51 -1.81
CA GLY A 390 -13.73 2.67 -0.81
C GLY A 390 -15.01 3.25 -0.22
N HIS A 391 -15.63 4.27 -0.84
CA HIS A 391 -16.84 4.89 -0.31
C HIS A 391 -18.00 3.89 -0.10
N HIS A 392 -18.06 2.84 -0.93
CA HIS A 392 -19.10 1.82 -0.86
C HIS A 392 -18.99 0.96 0.40
N LEU A 393 -17.82 0.95 1.07
CA LEU A 393 -17.61 0.22 2.32
C LEU A 393 -18.38 0.86 3.48
N GLU A 394 -18.59 2.18 3.44
CA GLU A 394 -19.28 2.93 4.48
C GLU A 394 -20.82 2.78 4.41
N LEU A 395 -21.35 2.19 3.34
CA LEU A 395 -22.80 2.01 3.14
C LEU A 395 -23.46 1.10 4.19
N ASP A 396 -22.69 0.23 4.83
CA ASP A 396 -23.16 -0.67 5.88
C ASP A 396 -23.24 -0.01 7.27
N ASN A 397 -22.70 1.20 7.43
CA ASN A 397 -22.61 1.94 8.69
C ASN A 397 -22.10 1.08 9.86
N ASP A 398 -20.93 0.48 9.68
CA ASP A 398 -20.34 -0.45 10.63
C ASP A 398 -18.82 -0.40 10.58
N PHE A 399 -18.20 -0.20 11.73
CA PHE A 399 -16.75 -0.12 11.91
C PHE A 399 -15.98 -1.28 11.27
N ALA A 400 -16.58 -2.48 11.25
CA ALA A 400 -15.96 -3.63 10.61
C ALA A 400 -15.63 -3.41 9.13
N PHE A 401 -16.33 -2.50 8.46
CA PHE A 401 -16.13 -2.14 7.05
C PHE A 401 -15.51 -0.77 6.82
N SER A 402 -15.35 0.05 7.85
CA SER A 402 -14.75 1.36 7.68
C SER A 402 -13.25 1.30 7.36
N LEU A 403 -12.77 2.27 6.58
CA LEU A 403 -11.34 2.49 6.34
C LEU A 403 -10.59 3.10 7.54
N CYS A 404 -11.28 3.58 8.57
CA CYS A 404 -10.66 4.12 9.80
C CYS A 404 -9.78 3.07 10.48
N ASP A 405 -8.68 3.46 11.11
CA ASP A 405 -7.84 2.48 11.82
C ASP A 405 -8.49 2.10 13.16
N THR A 406 -9.17 3.04 13.81
CA THR A 406 -9.80 2.85 15.14
C THR A 406 -11.31 3.10 15.15
N GLU A 407 -12.01 2.51 16.12
CA GLU A 407 -13.45 2.70 16.30
C GLU A 407 -13.76 4.13 16.74
N GLU A 408 -12.85 4.76 17.49
CA GLU A 408 -12.91 6.15 17.88
C GLU A 408 -12.89 7.09 16.66
N GLU A 409 -11.92 6.95 15.76
CA GLU A 409 -11.83 7.72 14.51
C GLU A 409 -13.09 7.57 13.66
N TRP A 410 -13.61 6.34 13.53
CA TRP A 410 -14.84 6.09 12.79
C TRP A 410 -16.05 6.79 13.40
N ARG A 411 -16.19 6.77 14.73
CA ARG A 411 -17.27 7.49 15.43
C ARG A 411 -17.15 9.00 15.27
N GLU A 412 -15.94 9.54 15.32
CA GLU A 412 -15.69 10.98 15.09
C GLU A 412 -16.11 11.38 13.67
N GLN A 413 -15.74 10.60 12.66
CA GLN A 413 -16.17 10.85 11.27
C GLN A 413 -17.70 10.80 11.11
N LEU A 414 -18.39 9.87 11.78
CA LEU A 414 -19.86 9.82 11.75
C LEU A 414 -20.48 11.08 12.35
N LEU A 415 -19.96 11.57 13.46
CA LEU A 415 -20.44 12.81 14.09
C LEU A 415 -20.22 14.02 13.18
N GLU A 416 -19.05 14.13 12.55
CA GLU A 416 -18.77 15.21 11.57
C GLU A 416 -19.73 15.17 10.37
N LEU A 417 -20.05 13.99 9.87
CA LEU A 417 -21.02 13.83 8.78
C LEU A 417 -22.44 14.17 9.20
N GLU A 418 -22.85 13.83 10.42
CA GLU A 418 -24.15 14.23 10.99
C GLU A 418 -24.25 15.76 11.10
N GLU A 419 -23.20 16.43 11.58
CA GLU A 419 -23.14 17.90 11.68
C GLU A 419 -23.19 18.62 10.31
N LEU A 420 -22.70 18.00 9.23
CA LEU A 420 -22.76 18.56 7.87
C LEU A 420 -24.14 18.43 7.21
N VAL A 421 -24.99 17.54 7.72
CA VAL A 421 -26.34 17.28 7.19
C VAL A 421 -27.41 18.11 7.92
N GLU A 422 -27.10 18.61 9.12
CA GLU A 422 -27.91 19.59 9.88
C GLU A 422 -27.73 21.04 9.37
#